data_AF-A0A6P0JV03-F1
#
_entry.id   AF-A0A6P0JV03-F1
#
_cell.length_a   1.000
_cell.length_b   1.000
_cell.length_c   1.000
_cell.angle_alpha   90.00
_cell.angle_beta   90.00
_cell.angle_gamma   90.00
#
_symmetry.space_group_name_H-M   'P 1'
#
loop_
_entity.id
_entity.type
_entity.pdbx_description
1 polymer ?
#
loop_
_entity_poly.entity_id
_entity_poly.type
_entity_poly.pdbx_seq_one_letter_code
_entity_poly.pdbx_strand_id
1 'polypeptide(L)'
;SNKDLFSMYRGATADNECPLVVDTSTPSCGNSRFGCWVCTLVDKDASLSAMIQNDVEKDWLQPLLDIRAELDVVGDRDKRDFRRIYGRVELFERNRDGQTSVEPIPGPYVKKWREHWLRRVLEAQEQVRQTAPEEMRDITLITTEELSEIRRIWLEEKHEFDDSLPKIYQDVTGEPFKDPRPGADHSLLGSDEWNTLEDICQDDPMHLELMARLLDTERQFFTKSRRSGIFRDLEKCFDTSSRSKEEAIQNAHYKRDLQTASQNADVQKIRELTAAEPAKPPQSWADIKFGKA
;
A
#
# COMPACT_ATOMS: atom_id res chain seq x y z
N SER A 1 32.48 19.67 17.16
CA SER A 1 33.46 20.37 16.29
C SER A 1 32.91 20.34 14.87
N ASN A 2 33.09 21.36 14.02
CA ASN A 2 32.54 21.33 12.64
C ASN A 2 33.24 20.32 11.71
N LYS A 3 34.28 19.63 12.20
CA LYS A 3 35.03 18.62 11.45
C LYS A 3 34.19 17.39 11.10
N ASP A 4 33.27 16.98 11.97
CA ASP A 4 32.46 15.76 11.78
C ASP A 4 31.44 15.97 10.67
N LEU A 5 30.77 17.13 10.65
CA LEU A 5 29.89 17.56 9.56
C LEU A 5 30.65 17.63 8.22
N PHE A 6 31.85 18.19 8.22
CA PHE A 6 32.67 18.28 7.01
C PHE A 6 33.05 16.89 6.47
N SER A 7 33.41 15.95 7.35
CA SER A 7 33.65 14.55 6.98
C SER A 7 32.42 13.90 6.35
N MET A 8 31.24 14.12 6.94
CA MET A 8 29.97 13.61 6.44
C MET A 8 29.64 14.12 5.03
N TYR A 9 29.71 15.44 4.79
CA TYR A 9 29.45 16.02 3.47
C TYR A 9 30.46 15.58 2.41
N ARG A 10 31.73 15.39 2.80
CA ARG A 10 32.76 14.89 1.90
C ARG A 10 32.46 13.45 1.46
N GLY A 11 32.14 12.57 2.40
CA GLY A 11 31.78 11.18 2.11
C GLY A 11 30.48 11.03 1.32
N ALA A 12 29.58 12.02 1.36
CA ALA A 12 28.32 12.02 0.62
C ALA A 12 28.44 12.45 -0.86
N THR A 13 29.65 12.65 -1.37
CA THR A 13 29.92 12.99 -2.79
C THR A 13 30.68 11.86 -3.47
N ALA A 14 30.36 11.58 -4.73
CA ALA A 14 30.98 10.48 -5.49
C ALA A 14 32.51 10.66 -5.63
N ASP A 15 32.98 11.90 -5.73
CA ASP A 15 34.39 12.22 -5.91
C ASP A 15 35.14 12.43 -4.57
N ASN A 16 34.47 12.31 -3.42
CA ASN A 16 35.02 12.57 -2.09
C ASN A 16 35.66 13.98 -1.94
N GLU A 17 35.25 14.92 -2.79
CA GLU A 17 35.78 16.28 -2.89
C GLU A 17 34.65 17.32 -2.78
N CYS A 18 34.33 17.74 -1.55
CA CYS A 18 33.60 18.98 -1.33
C CYS A 18 34.58 20.00 -0.75
N PRO A 19 35.10 20.96 -1.54
CA PRO A 19 36.04 21.96 -1.06
C PRO A 19 35.36 22.89 -0.05
N LEU A 20 36.11 23.31 0.98
CA LEU A 20 35.65 24.33 1.91
C LEU A 20 35.54 25.67 1.16
N VAL A 21 34.33 26.01 0.73
CA VAL A 21 34.05 27.28 0.05
C VAL A 21 33.91 28.39 1.09
N VAL A 22 34.91 29.27 1.15
CA VAL A 22 34.93 30.46 2.04
C VAL A 22 34.51 31.73 1.28
N ASP A 23 34.41 31.65 -0.05
CA ASP A 23 34.10 32.77 -0.95
C ASP A 23 32.73 32.58 -1.64
N THR A 24 31.98 33.66 -1.82
CA THR A 24 30.64 33.65 -2.45
C THR A 24 30.69 33.41 -3.96
N SER A 25 31.87 33.44 -4.57
CA SER A 25 32.10 33.24 -6.01
C SER A 25 32.17 31.78 -6.44
N THR A 26 32.43 30.84 -5.53
CA THR A 26 32.58 29.42 -5.86
C THR A 26 31.23 28.71 -5.80
N PRO A 27 30.77 28.03 -6.87
CA PRO A 27 29.52 27.29 -6.84
C PRO A 27 29.55 26.19 -5.78
N SER A 28 28.44 26.00 -5.06
CA SER A 28 28.36 25.01 -3.98
C SER A 28 28.49 23.58 -4.52
N CYS A 29 29.40 22.78 -3.94
CA CYS A 29 29.45 21.32 -4.15
C CYS A 29 28.22 20.57 -3.61
N GLY A 30 27.32 21.28 -2.91
CA GLY A 30 26.13 20.76 -2.24
C GLY A 30 24.94 20.43 -3.15
N ASN A 31 25.18 19.80 -4.31
CA ASN A 31 24.07 19.20 -5.08
C ASN A 31 23.67 17.81 -4.55
N SER A 32 24.45 17.27 -3.59
CA SER A 32 24.14 16.05 -2.85
C SER A 32 23.25 16.39 -1.64
N ARG A 33 21.96 16.08 -1.73
CA ARG A 33 21.01 16.17 -0.61
C ARG A 33 20.88 14.80 0.01
N PHE A 34 21.02 14.70 1.34
CA PHE A 34 20.68 13.50 2.08
C PHE A 34 19.21 13.17 1.83
N GLY A 35 18.96 12.13 1.06
CA GLY A 35 17.61 11.76 0.68
C GLY A 35 16.91 10.98 1.78
N CYS A 36 15.58 11.00 1.72
CA CYS A 36 14.76 10.16 2.56
C CYS A 36 14.83 8.72 2.04
N TRP A 37 15.03 7.75 2.92
CA TRP A 37 15.16 6.33 2.59
C TRP A 37 13.85 5.70 2.06
N VAL A 38 12.72 6.41 2.11
CA VAL A 38 11.45 5.98 1.49
C VAL A 38 11.03 6.81 0.28
N CYS A 39 11.75 7.90 -0.04
CA CYS A 39 11.35 8.80 -1.12
C CYS A 39 11.78 8.26 -2.50
N THR A 40 10.82 7.93 -3.34
CA THR A 40 11.03 7.45 -4.72
C THR A 40 10.90 8.53 -5.79
N LEU A 41 10.88 9.81 -5.40
CA LEU A 41 10.80 10.93 -6.37
C LEU A 41 12.05 11.05 -7.24
N VAL A 42 13.18 10.49 -6.80
CA VAL A 42 14.45 10.48 -7.52
C VAL A 42 14.90 9.04 -7.67
N ASP A 43 15.20 8.65 -8.92
CA ASP A 43 15.55 7.29 -9.34
C ASP A 43 16.61 6.60 -8.47
N LYS A 44 17.57 7.36 -7.92
CA LYS A 44 18.63 6.84 -7.04
C LYS A 44 19.02 7.83 -5.96
N ASP A 45 19.29 7.32 -4.76
CA ASP A 45 19.96 8.10 -3.72
C ASP A 45 21.47 8.11 -3.94
N ALA A 46 21.96 9.09 -4.71
CA ALA A 46 23.39 9.23 -4.96
C ALA A 46 24.19 9.52 -3.67
N SER A 47 23.58 10.23 -2.70
CA SER A 47 24.24 10.65 -1.47
C SER A 47 24.48 9.48 -0.51
N LEU A 48 23.45 8.65 -0.28
CA LEU A 48 23.52 7.49 0.59
C LEU A 48 24.40 6.41 -0.03
N SER A 49 24.27 6.20 -1.34
CA SER A 49 25.13 5.26 -2.08
C SER A 49 26.60 5.66 -2.00
N ALA A 50 26.92 6.95 -2.19
CA ALA A 50 28.29 7.45 -2.08
C ALA A 50 28.84 7.32 -0.66
N MET A 51 28.03 7.58 0.37
CA MET A 51 28.46 7.43 1.77
C MET A 51 28.87 6.00 2.12
N ILE A 52 28.11 5.01 1.65
CA ILE A 52 28.41 3.59 1.86
C ILE A 52 29.67 3.20 1.07
N GLN A 53 29.76 3.61 -0.20
CA GLN A 53 30.93 3.28 -1.05
C GLN A 53 32.24 3.89 -0.56
N ASN A 54 32.19 5.10 -0.02
CA ASN A 54 33.38 5.84 0.43
C ASN A 54 33.83 5.43 1.83
N ASP A 55 32.98 4.77 2.62
CA ASP A 55 33.23 4.45 4.02
C ASP A 55 32.57 3.13 4.43
N VAL A 56 33.39 2.08 4.55
CA VAL A 56 32.97 0.73 4.95
C VAL A 56 32.31 0.73 6.33
N GLU A 57 32.64 1.67 7.22
CA GLU A 57 31.98 1.78 8.53
C GLU A 57 30.50 2.21 8.41
N LYS A 58 30.05 2.63 7.21
CA LYS A 58 28.66 3.00 6.92
C LYS A 58 27.86 1.90 6.23
N ASP A 59 28.42 0.70 6.04
CA ASP A 59 27.72 -0.44 5.43
C ASP A 59 26.42 -0.81 6.15
N TRP A 60 26.29 -0.49 7.45
CA TRP A 60 25.06 -0.69 8.22
C TRP A 60 23.85 0.11 7.68
N LEU A 61 24.07 1.14 6.85
CA LEU A 61 22.99 1.90 6.19
C LEU A 61 22.41 1.19 4.95
N GLN A 62 23.06 0.13 4.45
CA GLN A 62 22.65 -0.61 3.26
C GLN A 62 21.18 -1.07 3.29
N PRO A 63 20.62 -1.58 4.41
CA PRO A 63 19.22 -2.02 4.44
C PRO A 63 18.21 -0.91 4.08
N LEU A 64 18.54 0.35 4.39
CA LEU A 64 17.70 1.51 4.07
C LEU A 64 17.72 1.80 2.57
N LEU A 65 18.89 1.66 1.94
CA LEU A 65 19.05 1.81 0.50
C LEU A 65 18.33 0.69 -0.26
N ASP A 66 18.38 -0.53 0.27
CA ASP A 66 17.72 -1.70 -0.33
C ASP A 66 16.20 -1.55 -0.32
N ILE A 67 15.61 -1.11 0.81
CA ILE A 67 14.16 -0.80 0.86
C ILE A 67 13.79 0.26 -0.17
N ARG A 68 14.58 1.33 -0.28
CA ARG A 68 14.32 2.39 -1.26
C ARG A 68 14.29 1.84 -2.68
N ALA A 69 15.31 1.05 -3.04
CA ALA A 69 15.42 0.45 -4.36
C ALA A 69 14.25 -0.51 -4.65
N GLU A 70 13.78 -1.22 -3.63
CA GLU A 70 12.62 -2.10 -3.74
C GLU A 70 11.29 -1.32 -3.91
N LEU A 71 11.18 -0.14 -3.30
CA LEU A 71 10.03 0.76 -3.46
C LEU A 71 10.00 1.42 -4.85
N ASP A 72 11.15 1.70 -5.43
CA ASP A 72 11.30 2.35 -6.74
C ASP A 72 11.26 1.37 -7.92
N VAL A 73 10.23 0.52 -7.95
CA VAL A 73 10.06 -0.49 -9.02
C VAL A 73 9.16 0.03 -10.13
N VAL A 74 9.67 -0.01 -11.36
CA VAL A 74 8.87 0.26 -12.56
C VAL A 74 7.95 -0.92 -12.83
N GLY A 75 6.63 -0.69 -12.79
CA GLY A 75 5.63 -1.68 -13.18
C GLY A 75 5.17 -2.59 -12.04
N ASP A 76 4.67 -2.00 -10.97
CA ASP A 76 4.19 -2.66 -9.75
C ASP A 76 2.67 -2.98 -9.76
N ARG A 77 2.05 -3.01 -10.93
CA ARG A 77 0.58 -3.12 -11.06
C ARG A 77 0.02 -4.44 -10.54
N ASP A 78 0.80 -5.51 -10.59
CA ASP A 78 0.48 -6.83 -10.03
C ASP A 78 0.43 -6.82 -8.50
N LYS A 79 1.10 -5.85 -7.87
CA LYS A 79 1.17 -5.65 -6.41
C LYS A 79 0.02 -4.80 -5.87
N ARG A 80 -0.75 -4.19 -6.76
CA ARG A 80 -1.72 -3.12 -6.46
C ARG A 80 -3.14 -3.61 -6.65
N ASP A 81 -4.05 -3.11 -5.83
CA ASP A 81 -5.48 -3.28 -6.06
C ASP A 81 -5.86 -2.62 -7.40
N PHE A 82 -6.82 -3.20 -8.14
CA PHE A 82 -7.31 -2.61 -9.38
C PHE A 82 -8.29 -1.45 -9.13
N ARG A 83 -8.74 -1.27 -7.88
CA ARG A 83 -9.62 -0.19 -7.41
C ARG A 83 -8.80 0.86 -6.66
N ARG A 84 -9.18 2.13 -6.80
CA ARG A 84 -8.66 3.23 -5.96
C ARG A 84 -8.98 3.00 -4.49
N ILE A 85 -8.37 3.79 -3.60
CA ILE A 85 -8.53 3.63 -2.14
C ILE A 85 -9.98 3.70 -1.65
N TYR A 86 -10.87 4.36 -2.39
CA TYR A 86 -12.32 4.45 -2.15
C TYR A 86 -13.14 3.35 -2.86
N GLY A 87 -12.48 2.31 -3.39
CA GLY A 87 -13.11 1.10 -3.91
C GLY A 87 -13.66 1.19 -5.34
N ARG A 88 -13.39 2.27 -6.07
CA ARG A 88 -13.83 2.45 -7.47
C ARG A 88 -12.69 2.22 -8.46
N VAL A 89 -13.01 1.61 -9.60
CA VAL A 89 -12.11 1.55 -10.74
C VAL A 89 -12.17 2.86 -11.49
N GLU A 90 -11.01 3.49 -11.68
CA GLU A 90 -10.87 4.70 -12.49
C GLU A 90 -9.94 4.43 -13.65
N LEU A 91 -10.25 5.04 -14.79
CA LEU A 91 -9.49 4.87 -16.01
C LEU A 91 -8.70 6.13 -16.31
N PHE A 92 -7.50 5.96 -16.85
CA PHE A 92 -6.66 7.04 -17.33
C PHE A 92 -6.21 6.76 -18.75
N GLU A 93 -6.19 7.83 -19.55
CA GLU A 93 -5.72 7.77 -20.93
C GLU A 93 -4.21 7.99 -20.97
N ARG A 94 -3.47 6.96 -21.36
CA ARG A 94 -2.02 7.03 -21.57
C ARG A 94 -1.74 7.14 -23.06
N ASN A 95 -1.05 8.21 -23.42
CA ASN A 95 -0.46 8.39 -24.73
C ASN A 95 1.01 7.99 -24.65
N ARG A 96 1.36 6.85 -25.26
CA ARG A 96 2.75 6.39 -25.36
C ARG A 96 3.04 6.07 -26.81
N ASP A 97 4.11 6.65 -27.35
CA ASP A 97 4.58 6.40 -28.73
C ASP A 97 3.51 6.59 -29.81
N GLY A 98 2.62 7.57 -29.63
CA GLY A 98 1.52 7.87 -30.56
C GLY A 98 0.31 6.93 -30.47
N GLN A 99 0.33 5.94 -29.57
CA GLN A 99 -0.82 5.09 -29.27
C GLN A 99 -1.52 5.56 -28.00
N THR A 100 -2.81 5.83 -28.13
CA THR A 100 -3.70 6.15 -27.01
C THR A 100 -4.26 4.85 -26.44
N SER A 101 -3.92 4.56 -25.18
CA SER A 101 -4.45 3.43 -24.42
C SER A 101 -5.24 3.94 -23.22
N VAL A 102 -6.33 3.24 -22.88
CA VAL A 102 -7.17 3.60 -21.73
C VAL A 102 -7.02 2.46 -20.74
N GLU A 103 -6.39 2.76 -19.61
CA GLU A 103 -5.98 1.74 -18.65
C GLU A 103 -6.49 2.08 -17.25
N PRO A 104 -6.77 1.08 -16.40
CA PRO A 104 -7.14 1.32 -15.02
C PRO A 104 -5.96 1.92 -14.23
N ILE A 105 -6.28 2.89 -13.38
CA ILE A 105 -5.33 3.48 -12.43
C ILE A 105 -5.19 2.52 -11.25
N PRO A 106 -3.98 2.01 -10.98
CA PRO A 106 -3.76 1.11 -9.85
C PRO A 106 -4.06 1.80 -8.51
N GLY A 107 -4.57 1.00 -7.58
CA GLY A 107 -4.93 1.33 -6.22
C GLY A 107 -3.79 1.20 -5.21
N PRO A 108 -4.11 1.13 -3.91
CA PRO A 108 -3.11 0.83 -2.88
C PRO A 108 -2.53 -0.59 -3.03
N TYR A 109 -1.44 -0.89 -2.32
CA TYR A 109 -0.91 -2.25 -2.23
C TYR A 109 -1.95 -3.23 -1.68
N VAL A 110 -2.02 -4.44 -2.23
CA VAL A 110 -2.84 -5.54 -1.70
C VAL A 110 -2.28 -6.05 -0.36
N LYS A 111 -3.10 -6.79 0.40
CA LYS A 111 -2.78 -7.30 1.76
C LYS A 111 -1.35 -7.87 1.85
N LYS A 112 -1.06 -8.86 1.01
CA LYS A 112 0.25 -9.53 0.92
C LYS A 112 1.43 -8.55 0.81
N TRP A 113 1.28 -7.49 0.00
CA TRP A 113 2.34 -6.51 -0.18
C TRP A 113 2.45 -5.52 0.97
N ARG A 114 1.35 -5.20 1.67
CA ARG A 114 1.43 -4.40 2.90
C ARG A 114 2.13 -5.16 4.01
N GLU A 115 1.86 -6.45 4.15
CA GLU A 115 2.55 -7.35 5.08
C GLU A 115 4.04 -7.47 4.75
N HIS A 116 4.36 -7.61 3.46
CA HIS A 116 5.73 -7.58 2.97
C HIS A 116 6.45 -6.29 3.40
N TRP A 117 5.86 -5.12 3.13
CA TRP A 117 6.50 -3.85 3.49
C TRP A 117 6.71 -3.68 5.00
N LEU A 118 5.72 -4.06 5.81
CA LEU A 118 5.86 -4.05 7.25
C LEU A 118 7.03 -4.94 7.70
N ARG A 119 7.10 -6.17 7.18
CA ARG A 119 8.17 -7.12 7.47
C ARG A 119 9.53 -6.55 7.05
N ARG A 120 9.65 -6.00 5.84
CA ARG A 120 10.89 -5.40 5.33
C ARG A 120 11.40 -4.25 6.20
N VAL A 121 10.51 -3.35 6.64
CA VAL A 121 10.89 -2.23 7.52
C VAL A 121 11.37 -2.73 8.88
N LEU A 122 10.70 -3.71 9.47
CA LEU A 122 11.12 -4.31 10.74
C LEU A 122 12.46 -5.06 10.60
N GLU A 123 12.64 -5.82 9.53
CA GLU A 123 13.89 -6.54 9.24
C GLU A 123 15.06 -5.57 9.09
N ALA A 124 14.87 -4.48 8.34
CA ALA A 124 15.89 -3.45 8.18
C ALA A 124 16.19 -2.77 9.52
N GLN A 125 15.18 -2.49 10.33
CA GLN A 125 15.38 -1.93 11.68
C GLN A 125 16.26 -2.86 12.51
N GLU A 126 15.91 -4.14 12.64
CA GLU A 126 16.68 -5.10 13.44
C GLU A 126 18.09 -5.32 12.88
N GLN A 127 18.25 -5.38 11.56
CA GLN A 127 19.56 -5.48 10.93
C GLN A 127 20.44 -4.26 11.23
N VAL A 128 19.88 -3.04 11.17
CA VAL A 128 20.62 -1.82 11.52
C VAL A 128 21.00 -1.83 13.00
N ARG A 129 20.10 -2.22 13.90
CA ARG A 129 20.38 -2.30 15.34
C ARG A 129 21.51 -3.28 15.67
N GLN A 130 21.69 -4.32 14.87
CA GLN A 130 22.78 -5.29 15.03
C GLN A 130 24.11 -4.80 14.44
N THR A 131 24.08 -4.10 13.31
CA THR A 131 25.27 -3.76 12.52
C THR A 131 25.79 -2.35 12.76
N ALA A 132 24.95 -1.43 13.24
CA ALA A 132 25.32 -0.05 13.49
C ALA A 132 26.32 0.11 14.66
N PRO A 133 27.08 1.22 14.69
CA PRO A 133 27.87 1.64 15.84
C PRO A 133 27.01 1.72 17.11
N GLU A 134 27.60 1.47 18.28
CA GLU A 134 26.88 1.35 19.57
C GLU A 134 25.94 2.54 19.86
N GLU A 135 26.37 3.74 19.50
CA GLU A 135 25.63 5.00 19.67
C GLU A 135 24.36 5.12 18.79
N MET A 136 24.22 4.27 17.77
CA MET A 136 23.15 4.31 16.76
C MET A 136 22.28 3.03 16.76
N ARG A 137 22.54 2.09 17.69
CA ARG A 137 21.81 0.81 17.76
C ARG A 137 20.41 0.93 18.34
N ASP A 138 20.00 2.10 18.81
CA ASP A 138 18.66 2.40 19.32
C ASP A 138 17.74 2.99 18.24
N ILE A 139 18.17 2.98 16.97
CA ILE A 139 17.36 3.49 15.85
C ILE A 139 15.97 2.86 15.83
N THR A 140 14.98 3.68 15.51
CA THR A 140 13.59 3.26 15.32
C THR A 140 13.12 3.78 13.97
N LEU A 141 12.95 2.85 13.02
CA LEU A 141 12.45 3.16 11.66
C LEU A 141 10.94 3.26 11.62
N ILE A 142 10.26 2.50 12.48
CA ILE A 142 8.81 2.55 12.67
C ILE A 142 8.48 2.44 14.15
N THR A 143 7.69 3.40 14.63
CA THR A 143 7.32 3.52 16.05
C THR A 143 6.21 2.55 16.42
N THR A 144 6.08 2.26 17.72
CA THR A 144 4.99 1.43 18.25
C THR A 144 3.62 2.04 17.95
N GLU A 145 3.51 3.37 17.98
CA GLU A 145 2.30 4.11 17.65
C GLU A 145 1.94 3.99 16.16
N GLU A 146 2.93 4.05 15.26
CA GLU A 146 2.71 3.81 13.83
C GLU A 146 2.30 2.37 13.55
N LEU A 147 2.91 1.39 14.22
CA LEU A 147 2.51 -0.02 14.14
C LEU A 147 1.07 -0.23 14.62
N SER A 148 0.70 0.44 15.72
CA SER A 148 -0.67 0.42 16.25
C SER A 148 -1.68 0.99 15.25
N GLU A 149 -1.34 2.08 14.57
CA GLU A 149 -2.19 2.67 13.54
C GLU A 149 -2.29 1.80 12.29
N ILE A 150 -1.21 1.15 11.87
CA ILE A 150 -1.25 0.14 10.79
C ILE A 150 -2.21 -0.98 11.14
N ARG A 151 -2.11 -1.54 12.36
CA ARG A 151 -3.00 -2.60 12.86
C ARG A 151 -4.46 -2.11 12.86
N ARG A 152 -4.72 -0.87 13.31
CA ARG A 152 -6.05 -0.25 13.26
C ARG A 152 -6.61 -0.22 11.84
N ILE A 153 -5.84 0.30 10.88
CA ILE A 153 -6.27 0.42 9.49
C ILE A 153 -6.58 -0.96 8.90
N TRP A 154 -5.74 -1.97 9.16
CA TRP A 154 -5.96 -3.33 8.65
C TRP A 154 -7.23 -3.95 9.24
N LEU A 155 -7.40 -3.88 10.57
CA LEU A 155 -8.57 -4.45 11.24
C LEU A 155 -9.88 -3.71 10.93
N GLU A 156 -9.88 -2.38 11.01
CA GLU A 156 -11.12 -1.58 11.02
C GLU A 156 -11.53 -1.08 9.64
N GLU A 157 -10.57 -0.73 8.78
CA GLU A 157 -10.85 -0.15 7.46
C GLU A 157 -10.69 -1.15 6.33
N LYS A 158 -9.75 -2.11 6.47
CA LYS A 158 -9.55 -3.19 5.51
C LYS A 158 -10.29 -4.46 5.88
N HIS A 159 -10.81 -4.55 7.10
CA HIS A 159 -11.57 -5.71 7.62
C HIS A 159 -10.73 -7.00 7.66
N GLU A 160 -9.43 -6.87 7.88
CA GLU A 160 -8.43 -7.97 7.89
C GLU A 160 -8.26 -8.52 9.30
N PHE A 161 -9.31 -9.17 9.81
CA PHE A 161 -9.36 -9.68 11.19
C PHE A 161 -8.53 -10.96 11.43
N ASP A 162 -7.75 -11.41 10.45
CA ASP A 162 -6.70 -12.41 10.68
C ASP A 162 -5.55 -11.88 11.56
N ASP A 163 -5.46 -10.55 11.67
CA ASP A 163 -4.59 -9.79 12.56
C ASP A 163 -3.11 -10.21 12.41
N SER A 164 -2.57 -10.01 11.21
CA SER A 164 -1.22 -10.46 10.86
C SER A 164 -0.09 -9.62 11.46
N LEU A 165 -0.34 -8.36 11.84
CA LEU A 165 0.71 -7.45 12.34
C LEU A 165 1.43 -7.96 13.60
N PRO A 166 0.73 -8.40 14.68
CA PRO A 166 1.42 -8.93 15.86
C PRO A 166 2.31 -10.14 15.55
N LYS A 167 1.88 -11.00 14.62
CA LYS A 167 2.65 -12.17 14.17
C LYS A 167 3.90 -11.75 13.41
N ILE A 168 3.77 -10.85 12.43
CA ILE A 168 4.91 -10.32 11.67
C ILE A 168 5.92 -9.66 12.61
N TYR A 169 5.45 -8.87 13.58
CA TYR A 169 6.32 -8.23 14.55
C TYR A 169 7.09 -9.24 15.39
N GLN A 170 6.41 -10.26 15.92
CA GLN A 170 7.05 -11.30 16.72
C GLN A 170 8.03 -12.16 15.91
N ASP A 171 7.68 -12.50 14.66
CA ASP A 171 8.54 -13.27 13.77
C ASP A 171 9.88 -12.57 13.51
N VAL A 172 9.86 -11.24 13.37
CA VAL A 172 11.04 -10.46 13.00
C VAL A 172 11.85 -10.02 14.23
N THR A 173 11.17 -9.55 15.28
CA THR A 173 11.83 -8.96 16.45
C THR A 173 12.10 -9.97 17.57
N GLY A 174 11.40 -11.12 17.56
CA GLY A 174 11.40 -12.11 18.64
C GLY A 174 10.56 -11.73 19.86
N GLU A 175 10.04 -10.50 19.92
CA GLU A 175 9.27 -9.98 21.04
C GLU A 175 7.78 -9.89 20.70
N PRO A 176 6.87 -10.11 21.67
CA PRO A 176 5.44 -9.95 21.42
C PRO A 176 5.10 -8.47 21.21
N PHE A 177 4.34 -8.17 20.16
CA PHE A 177 3.81 -6.82 19.95
C PHE A 177 2.81 -6.46 21.04
N LYS A 178 3.01 -5.30 21.69
CA LYS A 178 2.09 -4.75 22.69
C LYS A 178 1.44 -3.50 22.11
N ASP A 179 0.18 -3.62 21.75
CA ASP A 179 -0.56 -2.50 21.19
C ASP A 179 -0.89 -1.48 22.30
N PRO A 180 -0.50 -0.19 22.15
CA PRO A 180 -0.80 0.84 23.13
C PRO A 180 -2.30 1.19 23.20
N ARG A 181 -3.11 0.81 22.20
CA ARG A 181 -4.54 1.09 22.18
C ARG A 181 -5.30 0.20 23.18
N PRO A 182 -6.08 0.76 24.11
CA PRO A 182 -6.84 -0.01 25.07
C PRO A 182 -7.84 -0.95 24.38
N GLY A 183 -7.79 -2.23 24.75
CA GLY A 183 -8.71 -3.25 24.24
C GLY A 183 -8.42 -3.74 22.82
N ALA A 184 -7.28 -3.39 22.24
CA ALA A 184 -6.88 -3.86 20.91
C ALA A 184 -6.79 -5.39 20.80
N ASP A 185 -6.55 -6.09 21.90
CA ASP A 185 -6.45 -7.55 21.93
C ASP A 185 -7.80 -8.25 22.15
N HIS A 186 -8.89 -7.49 22.27
CA HIS A 186 -10.24 -8.04 22.37
C HIS A 186 -10.90 -8.07 20.99
N SER A 187 -10.82 -9.20 20.30
CA SER A 187 -11.57 -9.42 19.06
C SER A 187 -12.55 -10.59 19.18
N LEU A 188 -13.74 -10.39 18.59
CA LEU A 188 -14.75 -11.45 18.41
C LEU A 188 -14.49 -12.28 17.13
N LEU A 189 -13.72 -11.71 16.19
CA LEU A 189 -13.31 -12.36 14.95
C LEU A 189 -11.78 -12.37 14.94
N GLY A 190 -11.18 -13.55 14.85
CA GLY A 190 -9.75 -13.73 14.81
C GLY A 190 -9.30 -14.61 13.65
N SER A 191 -8.09 -15.13 13.76
CA SER A 191 -7.48 -15.96 12.71
C SER A 191 -8.26 -17.26 12.45
N ASP A 192 -8.91 -17.85 13.46
CA ASP A 192 -9.68 -19.08 13.29
C ASP A 192 -10.93 -18.86 12.43
N GLU A 193 -11.66 -17.77 12.68
CA GLU A 193 -12.79 -17.36 11.85
C GLU A 193 -12.33 -16.97 10.44
N TRP A 194 -11.17 -16.34 10.31
CA TRP A 194 -10.60 -15.98 9.01
C TRP A 194 -10.29 -17.23 8.18
N ASN A 195 -9.56 -18.20 8.76
CA ASN A 195 -9.23 -19.47 8.09
C ASN A 195 -10.49 -20.22 7.67
N THR A 196 -11.50 -20.26 8.55
CA THR A 196 -12.80 -20.87 8.23
C THR A 196 -13.46 -20.18 7.04
N LEU A 197 -13.35 -18.85 6.96
CA LEU A 197 -13.92 -18.08 5.85
C LEU A 197 -13.16 -18.32 4.54
N GLU A 198 -11.83 -18.40 4.59
CA GLU A 198 -10.99 -18.79 3.45
C GLU A 198 -11.40 -20.14 2.89
N ASP A 199 -11.55 -21.15 3.75
CA ASP A 199 -11.98 -22.49 3.37
C ASP A 199 -13.36 -22.50 2.68
N ILE A 200 -14.32 -21.73 3.21
CA ILE A 200 -15.67 -21.62 2.62
C ILE A 200 -15.64 -20.91 1.26
N CYS A 201 -14.73 -19.96 1.08
CA CYS A 201 -14.63 -19.14 -0.14
C CYS A 201 -13.83 -19.80 -1.26
N GLN A 202 -13.18 -20.94 -1.02
CA GLN A 202 -12.54 -21.79 -2.05
C GLN A 202 -11.59 -21.00 -2.98
N ASP A 203 -10.68 -20.24 -2.40
CA ASP A 203 -9.69 -19.42 -3.11
C ASP A 203 -10.25 -18.28 -3.98
N ASP A 204 -11.54 -17.91 -3.88
CA ASP A 204 -12.07 -16.69 -4.50
C ASP A 204 -11.75 -15.46 -3.62
N PRO A 205 -10.79 -14.60 -4.00
CA PRO A 205 -10.35 -13.51 -3.14
C PRO A 205 -11.40 -12.39 -3.03
N MET A 206 -12.22 -12.21 -4.07
CA MET A 206 -13.28 -11.18 -4.05
C MET A 206 -14.43 -11.63 -3.15
N HIS A 207 -14.75 -12.92 -3.18
CA HIS A 207 -15.75 -13.50 -2.29
C HIS A 207 -15.30 -13.46 -0.82
N LEU A 208 -14.04 -13.83 -0.55
CA LEU A 208 -13.44 -13.72 0.78
C LEU A 208 -13.49 -12.27 1.29
N GLU A 209 -13.06 -11.31 0.46
CA GLU A 209 -13.12 -9.89 0.80
C GLU A 209 -14.56 -9.48 1.12
N LEU A 210 -15.53 -9.78 0.26
CA LEU A 210 -16.92 -9.41 0.49
C LEU A 210 -17.45 -9.98 1.82
N MET A 211 -17.21 -11.26 2.09
CA MET A 211 -17.69 -11.89 3.31
C MET A 211 -17.01 -11.31 4.55
N ALA A 212 -15.69 -11.10 4.50
CA ALA A 212 -14.94 -10.52 5.61
C ALA A 212 -15.44 -9.11 5.93
N ARG A 213 -15.64 -8.28 4.90
CA ARG A 213 -16.19 -6.93 5.04
C ARG A 213 -17.59 -6.93 5.64
N LEU A 214 -18.47 -7.82 5.18
CA LEU A 214 -19.85 -7.90 5.70
C LEU A 214 -19.88 -8.32 7.17
N LEU A 215 -19.12 -9.35 7.54
CA LEU A 215 -19.02 -9.84 8.92
C LEU A 215 -18.44 -8.78 9.86
N ASP A 216 -17.31 -8.17 9.47
CA ASP A 216 -16.69 -7.16 10.31
C ASP A 216 -17.53 -5.87 10.38
N THR A 217 -18.18 -5.47 9.29
CA THR A 217 -19.14 -4.34 9.33
C THR A 217 -20.26 -4.62 10.32
N GLU A 218 -20.85 -5.82 10.34
CA GLU A 218 -21.85 -6.17 11.35
C GLU A 218 -21.27 -6.04 12.76
N ARG A 219 -20.11 -6.65 13.01
CA ARG A 219 -19.41 -6.64 14.31
C ARG A 219 -19.16 -5.22 14.81
N GLN A 220 -18.71 -4.32 13.95
CA GLN A 220 -18.47 -2.91 14.29
C GLN A 220 -19.75 -2.16 14.67
N PHE A 221 -20.91 -2.56 14.16
CA PHE A 221 -22.21 -2.00 14.56
C PHE A 221 -22.80 -2.70 15.78
N PHE A 222 -22.46 -3.96 16.04
CA PHE A 222 -22.90 -4.71 17.21
C PHE A 222 -22.48 -4.04 18.53
N THR A 223 -21.29 -3.44 18.57
CA THR A 223 -20.77 -2.72 19.74
C THR A 223 -21.37 -1.32 19.93
N LYS A 224 -22.11 -0.80 18.94
CA LYS A 224 -22.70 0.54 18.98
C LYS A 224 -24.09 0.52 19.61
N SER A 225 -24.34 1.47 20.52
CA SER A 225 -25.67 1.68 21.12
C SER A 225 -26.77 1.96 20.09
N ARG A 226 -26.42 2.53 18.93
CA ARG A 226 -27.33 2.78 17.81
C ARG A 226 -26.74 2.25 16.51
N ARG A 227 -27.51 1.44 15.78
CA ARG A 227 -27.11 0.81 14.50
C ARG A 227 -27.49 1.63 13.26
N SER A 228 -27.61 2.95 13.39
CA SER A 228 -27.98 3.83 12.29
C SER A 228 -26.91 3.83 11.20
N GLY A 229 -27.31 3.57 9.94
CA GLY A 229 -26.40 3.58 8.80
C GLY A 229 -25.82 2.22 8.40
N ILE A 230 -26.12 1.15 9.16
CA ILE A 230 -25.59 -0.19 8.87
C ILE A 230 -25.93 -0.67 7.45
N PHE A 231 -27.19 -0.54 7.01
CA PHE A 231 -27.59 -1.00 5.67
C PHE A 231 -26.81 -0.30 4.56
N ARG A 232 -26.54 1.00 4.72
CA ARG A 232 -25.74 1.77 3.77
C ARG A 232 -24.28 1.29 3.74
N ASP A 233 -23.70 0.94 4.88
CA ASP A 233 -22.31 0.49 4.93
C ASP A 233 -22.17 -0.98 4.47
N LEU A 234 -23.18 -1.81 4.69
CA LEU A 234 -23.28 -3.14 4.07
C LEU A 234 -23.43 -3.05 2.55
N GLU A 235 -24.29 -2.16 2.04
CA GLU A 235 -24.47 -1.93 0.60
C GLU A 235 -23.16 -1.54 -0.09
N LYS A 236 -22.36 -0.66 0.54
CA LYS A 236 -21.02 -0.30 0.03
C LYS A 236 -20.09 -1.51 -0.14
N CYS A 237 -20.21 -2.53 0.70
CA CYS A 237 -19.37 -3.74 0.57
C CYS A 237 -19.65 -4.45 -0.76
N PHE A 238 -20.93 -4.52 -1.16
CA PHE A 238 -21.33 -5.05 -2.46
C PHE A 238 -20.83 -4.17 -3.60
N ASP A 239 -20.94 -2.84 -3.49
CA ASP A 239 -20.46 -1.93 -4.53
C ASP A 239 -18.98 -2.14 -4.87
N THR A 240 -18.15 -2.40 -3.86
CA THR A 240 -16.70 -2.54 -4.04
C THR A 240 -16.25 -3.96 -4.32
N SER A 241 -16.93 -4.97 -3.78
CA SER A 241 -16.38 -6.34 -3.65
C SER A 241 -17.23 -7.45 -4.29
N SER A 242 -18.40 -7.12 -4.85
CA SER A 242 -19.30 -8.13 -5.46
C SER A 242 -18.93 -8.58 -6.87
N ARG A 243 -17.97 -7.92 -7.52
CA ARG A 243 -17.62 -8.17 -8.93
C ARG A 243 -16.21 -8.71 -9.04
N SER A 244 -15.98 -9.56 -10.03
CA SER A 244 -14.62 -9.90 -10.44
C SER A 244 -13.87 -8.66 -10.92
N LYS A 245 -12.53 -8.76 -10.95
CA LYS A 245 -11.65 -7.71 -11.47
C LYS A 245 -12.02 -7.33 -12.90
N GLU A 246 -12.24 -8.33 -13.75
CA GLU A 246 -12.56 -8.17 -15.16
C GLU A 246 -13.89 -7.44 -15.34
N GLU A 247 -14.95 -7.88 -14.65
CA GLU A 247 -16.28 -7.25 -14.71
C GLU A 247 -16.26 -5.81 -14.19
N ALA A 248 -15.53 -5.55 -13.10
CA ALA A 248 -15.40 -4.21 -12.54
C ALA A 248 -14.69 -3.25 -13.50
N ILE A 249 -13.62 -3.70 -14.17
CA ILE A 249 -12.90 -2.93 -15.19
C ILE A 249 -13.80 -2.69 -16.41
N GLN A 250 -14.49 -3.72 -16.91
CA GLN A 250 -15.43 -3.59 -18.03
C GLN A 250 -16.54 -2.57 -17.74
N ASN A 251 -17.10 -2.59 -16.53
CA ASN A 251 -18.09 -1.60 -16.10
C ASN A 251 -17.54 -0.17 -16.10
N ALA A 252 -16.28 0.02 -15.69
CA ALA A 252 -15.62 1.32 -15.76
C ALA A 252 -15.47 1.82 -17.21
N HIS A 253 -15.08 0.95 -18.14
CA HIS A 253 -15.01 1.27 -19.57
C HIS A 253 -16.37 1.62 -20.13
N TYR A 254 -17.38 0.80 -19.84
CA TYR A 254 -18.77 1.05 -20.24
C TYR A 254 -19.26 2.44 -19.81
N LYS A 255 -19.04 2.81 -18.54
CA LYS A 255 -19.43 4.13 -18.01
C LYS A 255 -18.67 5.27 -18.69
N ARG A 256 -17.37 5.12 -18.94
CA ARG A 256 -16.56 6.11 -19.66
C ARG A 256 -17.08 6.30 -21.08
N ASP A 257 -17.28 5.22 -21.82
CA ASP A 257 -17.70 5.25 -23.22
C ASP A 257 -19.10 5.88 -23.36
N LEU A 258 -20.02 5.60 -22.43
CA LEU A 258 -21.31 6.28 -22.35
C LEU A 258 -21.17 7.78 -22.09
N GLN A 259 -20.31 8.19 -21.15
CA GLN A 259 -20.05 9.60 -20.86
C GLN A 259 -19.46 10.32 -22.07
N THR A 260 -18.48 9.72 -22.75
CA THR A 260 -17.86 10.25 -23.96
C THR A 260 -18.88 10.36 -25.10
N ALA A 261 -19.69 9.32 -25.34
CA ALA A 261 -20.75 9.35 -26.35
C ALA A 261 -21.80 10.45 -26.04
N SER A 262 -22.16 10.61 -24.77
CA SER A 262 -23.06 11.69 -24.33
C SER A 262 -22.47 13.08 -24.54
N GLN A 263 -21.18 13.27 -24.27
CA GLN A 263 -20.49 14.55 -24.49
C GLN A 263 -20.39 14.88 -25.99
N ASN A 264 -20.20 13.87 -26.83
CA ASN A 264 -20.12 14.01 -28.29
C ASN A 264 -21.50 14.03 -28.98
N ALA A 265 -22.60 13.95 -28.22
CA ALA A 265 -23.97 13.83 -28.74
C ALA A 265 -24.18 12.67 -29.73
N ASP A 266 -23.43 11.57 -29.59
CA ASP A 266 -23.53 10.39 -30.43
C ASP A 266 -24.66 9.47 -29.95
N VAL A 267 -25.88 9.78 -30.39
CA VAL A 267 -27.11 9.05 -30.01
C VAL A 267 -27.06 7.58 -30.46
N GLN A 268 -26.40 7.28 -31.58
CA GLN A 268 -26.28 5.90 -32.07
C GLN A 268 -25.42 5.09 -31.12
N LYS A 269 -24.25 5.63 -30.74
CA LYS A 269 -23.34 4.94 -29.81
C LYS A 269 -23.96 4.73 -28.43
N ILE A 270 -24.73 5.71 -27.93
CA ILE A 270 -25.47 5.56 -26.66
C ILE A 270 -26.46 4.39 -26.74
N ARG A 271 -27.25 4.30 -27.83
CA ARG A 271 -28.21 3.20 -28.02
C ARG A 271 -27.53 1.84 -28.07
N GLU A 272 -26.42 1.73 -28.81
CA GLU A 272 -25.63 0.50 -28.90
C GLU A 272 -25.09 0.05 -27.54
N LEU A 273 -24.49 0.99 -26.79
CA LEU A 273 -23.97 0.71 -25.45
C LEU A 273 -25.08 0.31 -24.48
N THR A 274 -26.20 1.02 -24.49
CA THR A 274 -27.33 0.74 -23.57
C THR A 274 -27.96 -0.64 -23.86
N ALA A 275 -27.93 -1.10 -25.12
CA ALA A 275 -28.37 -2.44 -25.49
C ALA A 275 -27.35 -3.53 -25.10
N ALA A 276 -26.07 -3.19 -24.97
CA ALA A 276 -24.97 -4.06 -24.57
C ALA A 276 -24.57 -3.88 -23.09
N GLU A 277 -25.51 -3.47 -22.23
CA GLU A 277 -25.25 -3.21 -20.82
C GLU A 277 -24.56 -4.43 -20.17
N PRO A 278 -23.41 -4.24 -19.49
CA PRO A 278 -22.76 -5.33 -18.80
C PRO A 278 -23.70 -5.92 -17.75
N ALA A 279 -23.53 -7.21 -17.43
CA ALA A 279 -24.36 -7.90 -16.46
C ALA A 279 -24.54 -7.06 -15.20
N LYS A 280 -25.79 -6.87 -14.78
CA LYS A 280 -26.09 -6.16 -13.53
C LYS A 280 -25.34 -6.85 -12.39
N PRO A 281 -24.87 -6.07 -11.38
CA PRO A 281 -24.30 -6.69 -10.20
C PRO A 281 -25.30 -7.73 -9.67
N PRO A 282 -24.79 -8.88 -9.17
CA PRO A 282 -25.64 -9.84 -8.50
C PRO A 282 -26.42 -9.14 -7.39
N GLN A 283 -27.75 -9.30 -7.38
CA GLN A 283 -28.63 -8.61 -6.44
C GLN A 283 -28.68 -9.32 -5.08
N SER A 284 -28.17 -10.54 -5.01
CA SER A 284 -28.12 -11.36 -3.81
C SER A 284 -26.88 -12.25 -3.79
N TRP A 285 -26.53 -12.73 -2.60
CA TRP A 285 -25.50 -13.78 -2.43
C TRP A 285 -25.81 -15.05 -3.21
N ALA A 286 -27.11 -15.37 -3.38
CA ALA A 286 -27.53 -16.50 -4.18
C ALA A 286 -27.16 -16.32 -5.66
N ASP A 287 -27.24 -15.09 -6.18
CA ASP A 287 -26.82 -14.78 -7.55
C ASP A 287 -25.30 -14.91 -7.71
N ILE A 288 -24.53 -14.50 -6.69
CA ILE A 288 -23.06 -14.67 -6.67
C ILE A 288 -22.69 -16.16 -6.70
N LYS A 289 -23.31 -16.97 -5.83
CA LYS A 289 -22.90 -18.36 -5.60
C LYS A 289 -23.54 -19.38 -6.56
N PHE A 290 -24.77 -19.12 -7.00
CA PHE A 290 -25.59 -20.06 -7.77
C PHE A 290 -26.08 -19.48 -9.11
N GLY A 291 -25.78 -18.22 -9.43
CA GLY A 291 -26.29 -17.54 -10.64
C GLY A 291 -25.63 -17.97 -11.96
N LYS A 292 -24.65 -18.87 -11.93
CA LYS A 292 -24.12 -19.54 -13.13
C LYS A 292 -24.67 -20.97 -13.20
N ALA A 293 -25.92 -21.11 -13.64
CA ALA A 293 -26.50 -22.34 -14.15
C ALA A 293 -27.10 -22.07 -15.54
#